data_AF-A0A7X0P6D5-F1
#
_entry.id   AF-A0A7X0P6D5-F1
#
_cell.length_a   1.000
_cell.length_b   1.000
_cell.length_c   1.000
_cell.angle_alpha   90.00
_cell.angle_beta   90.00
_cell.angle_gamma   90.00
#
_symmetry.space_group_name_H-M   'P 1'
#
loop_
_entity.id
_entity.type
_entity.pdbx_description
1 polymer ?
#
loop_
_entity_poly.entity_id
_entity_poly.type
_entity_poly.pdbx_seq_one_letter_code
_entity_poly.pdbx_strand_id
1 'polypeptide(L)'
;MTVDLRVENDHLITDLRGAVHNGESGLAYVPRLLKKVLETEAWRERYDAKSRSIVAFKSFGDFVTTPATEGLGASMDLIERIVGTDDPELLILLRTAKARGRGARTDLLDGESPSSLADDTTGRDVARLAREAPEELAAVQRGEKSVHAAAIAAGIRRRRIPVRLDDASSALRSLQANSSPEFWAEFKRLVKESE
;
A
#
# COMPACT_ATOMS: atom_id res chain seq x y z
N MET A 1 24.76 33.14 3.58
CA MET A 1 23.42 33.20 4.17
C MET A 1 22.80 31.83 4.02
N THR A 2 22.76 31.06 5.10
CA THR A 2 22.09 29.75 5.11
C THR A 2 20.60 30.07 5.18
N VAL A 3 19.90 30.00 4.05
CA VAL A 3 18.44 30.13 4.08
C VAL A 3 17.92 28.93 4.85
N ASP A 4 17.16 29.18 5.90
CA ASP A 4 16.57 28.10 6.71
C ASP A 4 15.55 27.36 5.84
N LEU A 5 15.91 26.15 5.41
CA LEU A 5 15.11 25.29 4.52
C LEU A 5 13.69 25.12 5.03
N ARG A 6 13.47 25.23 6.35
CA ARG A 6 12.16 25.09 6.99
C ARG A 6 11.23 26.28 6.71
N VAL A 7 11.80 27.46 6.47
CA VAL A 7 11.05 28.67 6.09
C VAL A 7 10.73 28.65 4.59
N GLU A 8 11.64 28.14 3.75
CA GLU A 8 11.36 27.92 2.33
C GLU A 8 10.25 26.89 2.11
N ASN A 9 10.23 25.82 2.91
CA ASN A 9 9.17 24.81 2.89
C ASN A 9 7.79 25.40 3.25
N ASP A 10 7.75 26.35 4.19
CA ASP A 10 6.50 27.01 4.61
C ASP A 10 5.91 27.88 3.50
N HIS A 11 6.75 28.64 2.78
CA HIS A 11 6.33 29.40 1.61
C HIS A 11 5.80 28.50 0.50
N LEU A 12 6.51 27.41 0.19
CA LEU A 12 6.10 26.44 -0.83
C LEU A 12 4.74 25.79 -0.53
N ILE A 13 4.48 25.47 0.73
CA ILE A 13 3.20 24.86 1.18
C ILE A 13 2.08 25.90 1.20
N THR A 14 2.38 27.14 1.57
CA THR A 14 1.41 28.24 1.53
C THR A 14 0.95 28.53 0.10
N ASP A 15 1.89 28.55 -0.84
CA ASP A 15 1.60 28.72 -2.27
C ASP A 15 0.77 27.56 -2.82
N LEU A 16 1.12 26.32 -2.45
CA LEU A 16 0.35 25.13 -2.82
C LEU A 16 -1.09 25.18 -2.28
N ARG A 17 -1.28 25.56 -1.01
CA ARG A 17 -2.63 25.72 -0.41
C ARG A 17 -3.46 26.73 -1.18
N GLY A 18 -2.90 27.91 -1.45
CA GLY A 18 -3.56 28.95 -2.21
C GLY A 18 -3.95 28.49 -3.61
N ALA A 19 -3.05 27.78 -4.30
CA ALA A 19 -3.30 27.26 -5.63
C ALA A 19 -4.37 26.15 -5.67
N VAL A 20 -4.43 25.29 -4.65
CA VAL A 20 -5.46 24.24 -4.52
C VAL A 20 -6.84 24.83 -4.19
N HIS A 21 -6.91 25.86 -3.33
CA HIS A 21 -8.18 26.42 -2.88
C HIS A 21 -8.78 27.46 -3.84
N ASN A 22 -7.96 28.18 -4.62
CA ASN A 22 -8.44 29.30 -5.44
C ASN A 22 -8.84 28.91 -6.88
N GLY A 23 -8.62 27.67 -7.32
CA GLY A 23 -9.27 27.04 -8.50
C GLY A 23 -9.03 27.62 -9.91
N GLU A 24 -8.89 28.93 -10.08
CA GLU A 24 -8.94 29.63 -11.38
C GLU A 24 -7.58 29.77 -12.08
N SER A 25 -6.47 29.67 -11.34
CA SER A 25 -5.10 29.69 -11.91
C SER A 25 -4.29 28.44 -11.55
N GLY A 26 -4.91 27.49 -10.83
CA GLY A 26 -4.22 26.40 -10.14
C GLY A 26 -3.96 25.15 -10.97
N LEU A 27 -4.67 24.90 -12.06
CA LEU A 27 -4.57 23.60 -12.75
C LEU A 27 -3.21 23.33 -13.42
N ALA A 28 -2.53 24.38 -13.90
CA ALA A 28 -1.17 24.25 -14.44
C ALA A 28 -0.07 24.41 -13.38
N TYR A 29 -0.37 25.14 -12.29
CA TYR A 29 0.62 25.53 -11.28
C TYR A 29 0.69 24.54 -10.10
N VAL A 30 -0.45 23.95 -9.72
CA VAL A 30 -0.54 22.96 -8.65
C VAL A 30 0.30 21.72 -8.93
N PRO A 31 0.29 21.10 -10.14
CA PRO A 31 1.15 19.94 -10.41
C PRO A 31 2.63 20.25 -10.25
N ARG A 32 3.09 21.43 -10.72
CA ARG A 32 4.48 21.89 -10.56
C ARG A 32 4.87 22.08 -9.10
N LEU A 33 4.02 22.75 -8.31
CA LEU A 33 4.27 22.97 -6.90
C LEU A 33 4.26 21.64 -6.12
N LEU A 34 3.32 20.75 -6.45
CA LEU A 34 3.20 19.44 -5.85
C LEU A 34 4.45 18.58 -6.14
N LYS A 35 4.95 18.59 -7.38
CA LYS A 35 6.21 17.94 -7.75
C LYS A 35 7.36 18.41 -6.87
N LYS A 36 7.53 19.73 -6.74
CA LYS A 36 8.58 20.32 -5.91
C LYS A 36 8.43 19.94 -4.43
N VAL A 37 7.21 19.97 -3.88
CA VAL A 37 6.93 19.56 -2.48
C VAL A 37 7.27 18.09 -2.24
N LEU A 38 7.00 17.22 -3.22
CA LEU A 38 7.30 15.79 -3.13
C LEU A 38 8.80 15.51 -3.29
N GLU A 39 9.48 16.20 -4.21
CA GLU A 39 10.93 16.07 -4.44
C GLU A 39 11.76 16.54 -3.25
N THR A 40 11.43 17.70 -2.67
CA THR A 40 12.15 18.25 -1.51
C THR A 40 11.68 17.70 -0.18
N GLU A 41 10.65 16.83 -0.20
CA GLU A 41 9.95 16.33 0.99
C GLU A 41 9.53 17.45 1.96
N ALA A 42 9.25 18.66 1.44
CA ALA A 42 8.93 19.86 2.23
C ALA A 42 7.73 19.69 3.18
N TRP A 43 6.86 18.74 2.87
CA TRP A 43 5.70 18.36 3.68
C TRP A 43 6.05 17.65 4.99
N ARG A 44 7.27 17.12 5.16
CA ARG A 44 7.65 16.33 6.35
C ARG A 44 7.92 17.18 7.57
N GLU A 45 8.60 18.30 7.40
CA GLU A 45 8.98 19.20 8.48
C GLU A 45 9.02 20.63 7.93
N ARG A 46 8.18 21.50 8.48
CA ARG A 46 8.18 22.93 8.20
C ARG A 46 8.17 23.72 9.49
N TYR A 47 8.73 24.92 9.43
CA TYR A 47 8.57 25.88 10.51
C TYR A 47 7.40 26.79 10.17
N ASP A 48 6.29 26.63 10.89
CA ASP A 48 5.13 27.50 10.69
C ASP A 48 5.36 28.82 11.45
N ALA A 49 5.59 29.90 10.70
CA ALA A 49 5.87 31.20 11.26
C ALA A 49 4.68 31.80 12.04
N LYS A 50 3.44 31.37 11.75
CA LYS A 50 2.22 31.86 12.41
C LYS A 50 2.03 31.20 13.77
N SER A 51 2.24 29.89 13.88
CA SER A 51 2.16 29.17 15.15
C SER A 51 3.49 29.13 15.92
N ARG A 52 4.60 29.59 15.31
CA ARG A 52 5.97 29.55 15.86
C ARG A 52 6.37 28.13 16.29
N SER A 53 5.87 27.13 15.57
CA SER A 53 6.08 25.72 15.90
C SER A 53 6.56 24.94 14.68
N ILE A 54 7.35 23.90 14.93
CA ILE A 54 7.70 22.94 13.90
C ILE A 54 6.51 22.01 13.70
N VAL A 55 5.96 22.00 12.49
CA VAL A 55 4.90 21.09 12.08
C VAL A 55 5.54 19.95 11.31
N ALA A 56 5.34 18.72 11.79
CA ALA A 56 5.91 17.54 11.18
C ALA A 56 4.85 16.49 10.90
N PHE A 57 4.86 15.94 9.68
CA PHE A 57 3.93 14.91 9.25
C PHE A 57 4.65 13.58 9.01
N LYS A 58 4.08 12.50 9.54
CA LYS A 58 4.62 11.14 9.38
C LYS A 58 4.30 10.56 8.01
N SER A 59 3.21 11.00 7.39
CA SER A 59 2.80 10.57 6.07
C SER A 59 2.31 11.74 5.22
N PHE A 60 2.51 11.61 3.90
CA PHE A 60 1.98 12.58 2.96
C PHE A 60 0.44 12.62 2.98
N GLY A 61 -0.20 11.48 3.25
CA GLY A 61 -1.65 11.39 3.42
C GLY A 61 -2.16 12.21 4.61
N ASP A 62 -1.44 12.18 5.74
CA ASP A 62 -1.77 12.99 6.91
C ASP A 62 -1.59 14.48 6.57
N PHE A 63 -0.51 14.84 5.89
CA PHE A 63 -0.30 16.22 5.42
C PHE A 63 -1.46 16.69 4.54
N VAL A 64 -1.89 15.87 3.56
CA VAL A 64 -2.96 16.27 2.62
C VAL A 64 -4.31 16.43 3.32
N THR A 65 -4.67 15.47 4.17
CA THR A 65 -5.98 15.42 4.84
C THR A 65 -6.09 16.33 6.06
N THR A 66 -4.97 16.69 6.69
CA THR A 66 -4.97 17.62 7.83
C THR A 66 -5.49 18.99 7.39
N PRO A 67 -6.36 19.65 8.18
CA PRO A 67 -6.95 20.94 7.84
C PRO A 67 -5.94 22.00 7.39
N ALA A 68 -6.39 22.94 6.55
CA ALA A 68 -5.57 24.00 5.93
C ALA A 68 -4.88 24.96 6.92
N THR A 69 -5.07 24.80 8.23
CA THR A 69 -4.25 25.45 9.27
C THR A 69 -2.87 24.78 9.37
N GLU A 70 -2.81 23.45 9.39
CA GLU A 70 -1.56 22.68 9.59
C GLU A 70 -1.12 21.85 8.37
N GLY A 71 -2.05 21.29 7.60
CA GLY A 71 -1.81 20.52 6.35
C GLY A 71 -2.50 21.10 5.11
N LEU A 72 -2.76 20.34 4.06
CA LEU A 72 -3.30 20.88 2.81
C LEU A 72 -4.82 21.12 2.85
N GLY A 73 -5.55 20.45 3.76
CA GLY A 73 -7.01 20.54 3.89
C GLY A 73 -7.76 19.98 2.67
N ALA A 74 -7.13 19.08 1.91
CA ALA A 74 -7.66 18.52 0.68
C ALA A 74 -7.91 17.01 0.83
N SER A 75 -8.74 16.44 -0.05
CA SER A 75 -8.83 14.99 -0.15
C SER A 75 -7.70 14.44 -1.03
N MET A 76 -7.25 13.22 -0.75
CA MET A 76 -6.28 12.53 -1.62
C MET A 76 -6.82 12.35 -3.03
N ASP A 77 -8.12 12.09 -3.18
CA ASP A 77 -8.78 11.96 -4.48
C ASP A 77 -8.76 13.26 -5.28
N LEU A 78 -8.85 14.42 -4.60
CA LEU A 78 -8.70 15.72 -5.24
C LEU A 78 -7.29 15.90 -5.80
N ILE A 79 -6.26 15.49 -5.04
CA ILE A 79 -4.86 15.55 -5.47
C ILE A 79 -4.60 14.60 -6.63
N GLU A 80 -5.07 13.35 -6.55
CA GLU A 80 -4.95 12.38 -7.65
C GLU A 80 -5.65 12.87 -8.93
N ARG A 81 -6.80 13.54 -8.81
CA ARG A 81 -7.50 14.15 -9.94
C ARG A 81 -6.79 15.37 -10.53
N ILE A 82 -6.11 16.18 -9.70
CA ILE A 82 -5.33 17.33 -10.19
C ILE A 82 -4.05 16.89 -10.89
N VAL A 83 -3.41 15.82 -10.42
CA VAL A 83 -2.24 15.23 -11.10
C VAL A 83 -2.64 14.64 -12.45
N GLY A 84 -3.82 14.01 -12.52
CA GLY A 84 -4.30 13.40 -13.76
C GLY A 84 -3.38 12.29 -14.27
N THR A 85 -3.51 11.94 -15.55
CA THR A 85 -2.69 10.91 -16.23
C THR A 85 -1.54 11.48 -17.08
N ASP A 86 -1.45 12.80 -17.18
CA ASP A 86 -0.58 13.48 -18.16
C ASP A 86 0.87 13.66 -17.66
N ASP A 87 1.13 13.46 -16.36
CA ASP A 87 2.48 13.51 -15.77
C ASP A 87 2.81 12.18 -15.04
N PRO A 88 3.44 11.21 -15.72
CA PRO A 88 3.79 9.93 -15.13
C PRO A 88 4.85 10.05 -14.02
N GLU A 89 5.72 11.06 -14.07
CA GLU A 89 6.75 11.27 -13.03
C GLU A 89 6.10 11.74 -11.73
N LEU A 90 5.16 12.69 -11.81
CA LEU A 90 4.42 13.18 -10.66
C LEU A 90 3.56 12.07 -10.04
N LEU A 91 2.97 11.19 -10.86
CA LEU A 91 2.25 10.00 -10.37
C LEU A 91 3.17 9.04 -9.61
N ILE A 92 4.39 8.80 -10.10
CA ILE A 92 5.38 7.95 -9.42
C ILE A 92 5.77 8.58 -8.09
N LEU A 93 6.05 9.89 -8.05
CA LEU A 93 6.38 10.63 -6.83
C LEU A 93 5.24 10.59 -5.81
N LEU A 94 4.00 10.82 -6.25
CA LEU A 94 2.82 10.77 -5.40
C LEU A 94 2.60 9.37 -4.81
N ARG A 95 2.73 8.33 -5.63
CA ARG A 95 2.64 6.92 -5.18
C ARG A 95 3.74 6.59 -4.19
N THR A 96 4.96 7.04 -4.43
CA THR A 96 6.12 6.82 -3.55
C THR A 96 5.92 7.49 -2.20
N ALA A 97 5.46 8.75 -2.18
CA ALA A 97 5.18 9.47 -0.94
C ALA A 97 4.02 8.85 -0.15
N LYS A 98 2.98 8.35 -0.84
CA LYS A 98 1.85 7.61 -0.22
C LYS A 98 2.30 6.28 0.39
N ALA A 99 3.19 5.55 -0.28
CA ALA A 99 3.75 4.29 0.21
C ALA A 99 4.63 4.50 1.45
N ARG A 100 5.49 5.53 1.46
CA ARG A 100 6.39 5.85 2.59
C ARG A 100 5.66 6.18 3.89
N GLY A 101 4.44 6.69 3.80
CA GLY A 101 3.60 7.05 4.95
C GLY A 101 2.94 5.87 5.67
N ARG A 102 2.77 4.73 4.99
CA ARG A 102 2.26 3.49 5.59
C ARG A 102 3.44 2.68 6.11
N GLY A 103 4.09 3.15 7.18
CA GLY A 103 5.15 2.41 7.86
C GLY A 103 6.26 1.94 6.91
N ALA A 104 7.04 2.86 6.39
CA ALA A 104 8.24 2.54 5.61
C ALA A 104 9.18 1.64 6.41
N ARG A 105 9.23 0.34 6.08
CA ARG A 105 10.50 -0.39 6.14
C ARG A 105 11.36 0.17 5.01
N THR A 106 12.48 0.78 5.38
CA THR A 106 13.46 1.42 4.48
C THR A 106 14.31 0.41 3.71
N ASP A 107 13.75 -0.74 3.37
CA ASP A 107 14.48 -1.78 2.65
C ASP A 107 13.53 -2.23 1.55
N LEU A 108 13.80 -1.75 0.32
CA LEU A 108 13.34 -2.25 -0.99
C LEU A 108 13.45 -1.09 -2.01
N LEU A 109 14.67 -0.89 -2.51
CA LEU A 109 14.87 -0.48 -3.89
C LEU A 109 14.80 -1.76 -4.74
N ASP A 110 13.65 -2.06 -5.31
CA ASP A 110 13.48 -2.39 -6.74
C ASP A 110 12.02 -2.77 -7.03
N GLY A 111 11.61 -2.51 -8.27
CA GLY A 111 10.22 -2.47 -8.70
C GLY A 111 9.40 -3.76 -8.50
N GLU A 112 8.17 -3.59 -8.03
CA GLU A 112 6.92 -4.12 -8.60
C GLU A 112 5.76 -3.77 -7.63
N SER A 113 4.64 -3.28 -8.14
CA SER A 113 3.41 -3.14 -7.34
C SER A 113 2.88 -4.53 -6.98
N PRO A 114 2.33 -4.76 -5.78
CA PRO A 114 0.87 -4.88 -5.72
C PRO A 114 0.19 -4.51 -4.39
N SER A 115 -1.12 -4.24 -4.49
CA SER A 115 -2.17 -4.41 -3.46
C SER A 115 -1.75 -4.38 -1.98
N SER A 116 -1.77 -3.17 -1.43
CA SER A 116 -1.72 -2.89 0.00
C SER A 116 -2.91 -3.52 0.74
N LEU A 117 -2.70 -4.74 1.22
CA LEU A 117 -3.35 -5.42 2.38
C LEU A 117 -2.74 -6.83 2.63
N ALA A 118 -1.86 -7.34 1.74
CA ALA A 118 -1.23 -8.66 1.87
C ALA A 118 0.25 -8.65 2.36
N ASP A 119 0.85 -7.47 2.55
CA ASP A 119 2.28 -7.29 2.26
C ASP A 119 3.28 -7.58 3.41
N ASP A 120 2.86 -7.67 4.67
CA ASP A 120 3.78 -8.13 5.74
C ASP A 120 3.88 -9.66 5.80
N THR A 121 2.86 -10.36 5.31
CA THR A 121 2.82 -11.83 5.27
C THR A 121 3.60 -12.39 4.09
N THR A 122 3.50 -11.78 2.91
CA THR A 122 4.17 -12.24 1.70
C THR A 122 5.69 -12.16 1.86
N GLY A 123 6.22 -11.03 2.36
CA GLY A 123 7.66 -10.88 2.62
C GLY A 123 8.18 -11.88 3.66
N ARG A 124 7.40 -12.17 4.72
CA ARG A 124 7.76 -13.18 5.73
C ARG A 124 7.75 -14.59 5.16
N ASP A 125 6.81 -14.91 4.27
CA ASP A 125 6.72 -16.22 3.64
C ASP A 125 7.82 -16.44 2.61
N VAL A 126 8.20 -15.41 1.84
CA VAL A 126 9.36 -15.45 0.93
C VAL A 126 10.65 -15.74 1.72
N ALA A 127 10.85 -15.06 2.85
CA ALA A 127 12.01 -15.30 3.70
C ALA A 127 12.04 -16.72 4.30
N ARG A 128 10.88 -17.29 4.63
CA ARG A 128 10.80 -18.69 5.10
C ARG A 128 11.00 -19.69 3.96
N LEU A 129 10.41 -19.45 2.80
CA LEU A 129 10.60 -20.27 1.60
C LEU A 129 12.09 -20.34 1.22
N ALA A 130 12.80 -19.23 1.29
CA ALA A 130 14.26 -19.19 1.05
C ALA A 130 15.06 -20.12 1.99
N ARG A 131 14.58 -20.32 3.22
CA ARG A 131 15.26 -21.13 4.24
C ARG A 131 14.83 -22.60 4.24
N GLU A 132 13.54 -22.86 4.04
CA GLU A 132 12.93 -24.17 4.29
C GLU A 132 12.59 -24.93 2.99
N ALA A 133 12.37 -24.23 1.87
CA ALA A 133 12.01 -24.84 0.58
C ALA A 133 12.49 -23.96 -0.60
N PRO A 134 13.82 -23.92 -0.85
CA PRO A 134 14.40 -23.06 -1.88
C PRO A 134 13.94 -23.44 -3.29
N GLU A 135 13.58 -24.71 -3.55
CA GLU A 135 13.04 -25.14 -4.83
C GLU A 135 11.67 -24.51 -5.15
N GLU A 136 10.83 -24.34 -4.14
CA GLU A 136 9.51 -23.70 -4.28
C GLU A 136 9.66 -22.19 -4.46
N LEU A 137 10.64 -21.56 -3.81
CA LEU A 137 10.97 -20.15 -4.06
C LEU A 137 11.43 -19.92 -5.50
N ALA A 138 12.25 -20.82 -6.05
CA ALA A 138 12.70 -20.73 -7.42
C ALA A 138 11.52 -20.83 -8.42
N ALA A 139 10.51 -21.65 -8.13
CA ALA A 139 9.29 -21.72 -8.94
C ALA A 139 8.47 -20.41 -8.91
N VAL A 140 8.50 -19.69 -7.79
CA VAL A 140 7.90 -18.35 -7.69
C VAL A 140 8.69 -17.33 -8.52
N GLN A 141 10.02 -17.35 -8.43
CA GLN A 141 10.89 -16.44 -9.19
C GLN A 141 10.77 -16.65 -10.71
N ARG A 142 10.50 -17.87 -11.16
CA ARG A 142 10.19 -18.18 -12.57
C ARG A 142 8.76 -17.81 -12.98
N GLY A 143 7.91 -17.34 -12.05
CA GLY A 143 6.52 -17.00 -12.32
C GLY A 143 5.58 -18.21 -12.48
N GLU A 144 6.02 -19.42 -12.18
CA GLU A 144 5.23 -20.65 -12.31
C GLU A 144 4.20 -20.82 -11.20
N LYS A 145 4.49 -20.28 -10.00
CA LYS A 145 3.62 -20.35 -8.81
C LYS A 145 3.57 -19.00 -8.10
N SER A 146 2.45 -18.71 -7.44
CA SER A 146 2.38 -17.56 -6.53
C SER A 146 3.09 -17.87 -5.21
N VAL A 147 3.59 -16.84 -4.51
CA VAL A 147 4.19 -16.98 -3.15
C VAL A 147 3.26 -17.77 -2.21
N HIS A 148 1.96 -17.52 -2.29
CA HIS A 148 0.97 -18.22 -1.49
C HIS A 148 0.86 -19.72 -1.85
N ALA A 149 0.86 -20.04 -3.14
CA ALA A 149 0.80 -21.42 -3.61
C ALA A 149 2.09 -22.20 -3.24
N ALA A 150 3.24 -21.55 -3.40
CA ALA A 150 4.54 -22.11 -2.99
C ALA A 150 4.62 -22.33 -1.47
N ALA A 151 4.12 -21.38 -0.66
CA ALA A 151 4.06 -21.53 0.79
C ALA A 151 3.14 -22.67 1.25
N ILE A 152 2.07 -22.97 0.50
CA ILE A 152 1.21 -24.13 0.77
C ILE A 152 1.93 -25.43 0.36
N ALA A 153 2.59 -25.45 -0.81
CA ALA A 153 3.35 -26.61 -1.28
C ALA A 153 4.50 -26.97 -0.33
N ALA A 154 5.20 -25.97 0.20
CA ALA A 154 6.25 -26.11 1.20
C ALA A 154 5.75 -26.45 2.62
N GLY A 155 4.44 -26.58 2.83
CA GLY A 155 3.86 -26.87 4.16
C GLY A 155 3.93 -25.73 5.17
N ILE A 156 4.48 -24.56 4.80
CA ILE A 156 4.57 -23.35 5.63
C ILE A 156 3.16 -22.83 5.95
N ARG A 157 2.21 -22.99 5.02
CA ARG A 157 0.81 -22.63 5.19
C ARG A 157 -0.12 -23.82 4.99
N ARG A 158 -1.10 -23.96 5.89
CA ARG A 158 -2.20 -24.91 5.71
C ARG A 158 -3.19 -24.37 4.68
N ARG A 159 -3.58 -25.22 3.72
CA ARG A 159 -4.66 -24.91 2.78
C ARG A 159 -5.97 -24.72 3.55
N ARG A 160 -6.66 -23.60 3.32
CA ARG A 160 -8.01 -23.31 3.85
C ARG A 160 -8.94 -23.04 2.68
N ILE A 161 -10.18 -23.49 2.80
CA ILE A 161 -11.19 -23.33 1.77
C ILE A 161 -12.41 -22.68 2.43
N PRO A 162 -12.91 -21.55 1.93
CA PRO A 162 -14.16 -20.99 2.41
C PRO A 162 -15.33 -21.88 1.94
N VAL A 163 -16.13 -22.36 2.88
CA VAL A 163 -17.31 -23.20 2.60
C VAL A 163 -18.56 -22.43 3.00
N ARG A 164 -19.51 -22.32 2.07
CA ARG A 164 -20.83 -21.75 2.29
C ARG A 164 -21.70 -22.76 3.05
N LEU A 165 -22.34 -22.33 4.14
CA LEU A 165 -23.15 -23.19 5.01
C LEU A 165 -24.66 -23.00 4.82
N ASP A 166 -25.06 -22.04 3.99
CA ASP A 166 -26.44 -21.73 3.63
C ASP A 166 -27.06 -22.77 2.67
N ASP A 167 -26.21 -23.44 1.88
CA ASP A 167 -26.62 -24.51 0.97
C ASP A 167 -25.71 -25.73 1.12
N ALA A 168 -26.28 -26.83 1.62
CA ALA A 168 -25.58 -28.11 1.80
C ALA A 168 -25.03 -28.67 0.48
N SER A 169 -25.69 -28.43 -0.66
CA SER A 169 -25.23 -28.90 -1.97
C SER A 169 -24.02 -28.11 -2.46
N SER A 170 -24.03 -26.79 -2.27
CA SER A 170 -22.87 -25.92 -2.52
C SER A 170 -21.69 -26.30 -1.63
N ALA A 171 -21.94 -26.50 -0.32
CA ALA A 171 -20.92 -26.93 0.63
C ALA A 171 -20.23 -28.23 0.19
N LEU A 172 -21.04 -29.22 -0.20
CA LEU A 172 -20.58 -30.52 -0.66
C LEU A 172 -19.69 -30.42 -1.92
N ARG A 173 -20.13 -29.64 -2.92
CA ARG A 173 -19.35 -29.41 -4.16
C ARG A 173 -18.02 -28.72 -3.88
N SER A 174 -18.02 -27.71 -3.01
CA SER A 174 -16.80 -26.99 -2.64
C SER A 174 -15.78 -27.90 -1.94
N LEU A 175 -16.25 -28.78 -1.06
CA LEU A 175 -15.40 -29.78 -0.41
C LEU A 175 -14.85 -30.77 -1.44
N GLN A 176 -15.71 -31.43 -2.23
CA GLN A 176 -15.29 -32.43 -3.21
C GLN A 176 -14.28 -31.91 -4.23
N ALA A 177 -14.47 -30.68 -4.71
CA ALA A 177 -13.57 -30.07 -5.70
C ALA A 177 -12.18 -29.71 -5.13
N ASN A 178 -12.05 -29.57 -3.81
CA ASN A 178 -10.84 -29.03 -3.17
C ASN A 178 -10.17 -29.98 -2.18
N SER A 179 -10.79 -31.10 -1.84
CA SER A 179 -10.26 -32.11 -0.93
C SER A 179 -9.48 -33.21 -1.65
N SER A 180 -8.53 -33.85 -0.95
CA SER A 180 -7.91 -35.08 -1.45
C SER A 180 -8.89 -36.27 -1.35
N PRO A 181 -8.72 -37.32 -2.17
CA PRO A 181 -9.55 -38.53 -2.09
C PRO A 181 -9.51 -39.20 -0.72
N GLU A 182 -8.35 -39.19 -0.06
CA GLU A 182 -8.15 -39.74 1.29
C GLU A 182 -8.89 -38.94 2.36
N PHE A 183 -8.81 -37.61 2.30
CA PHE A 183 -9.58 -36.73 3.18
C PHE A 183 -11.07 -37.02 3.06
N TRP A 184 -11.55 -37.21 1.83
CA TRP A 184 -12.97 -37.44 1.57
C TRP A 184 -13.47 -38.80 2.09
N ALA A 185 -12.64 -39.84 1.99
CA ALA A 185 -12.94 -41.16 2.55
C ALA A 185 -13.06 -41.10 4.08
N GLU A 186 -12.10 -40.44 4.74
CA GLU A 186 -12.11 -40.28 6.19
C GLU A 186 -13.26 -39.38 6.66
N PHE A 187 -13.53 -38.29 5.94
CA PHE A 187 -14.66 -37.40 6.24
C PHE A 187 -15.99 -38.16 6.19
N LYS A 188 -16.22 -39.01 5.18
CA LYS A 188 -17.42 -39.85 5.11
C LYS A 188 -17.52 -40.84 6.27
N ARG A 189 -16.40 -41.43 6.70
CA ARG A 189 -16.34 -42.33 7.86
C ARG A 189 -16.81 -41.60 9.12
N LEU A 190 -16.25 -40.42 9.37
CA LEU A 190 -16.58 -39.60 10.55
C LEU A 190 -18.03 -39.09 10.55
N VAL A 191 -18.55 -38.69 9.39
CA VAL A 191 -19.96 -38.28 9.27
C VAL A 191 -20.89 -39.44 9.62
N LYS A 192 -20.59 -40.66 9.16
CA LYS A 192 -21.35 -41.86 9.47
C LYS A 192 -21.28 -42.27 10.94
N GLU A 193 -20.18 -41.95 11.64
CA GLU A 193 -20.03 -42.17 13.09
C GLU A 193 -20.73 -41.11 13.93
N SER A 194 -21.11 -39.98 13.33
CA SER A 194 -21.82 -38.89 14.01
C SER A 194 -23.35 -38.96 13.90
N GLU A 195 -23.87 -39.93 13.14
CA GLU A 195 -25.29 -40.34 13.12
C GLU A 195 -25.58 -41.39 14.19
#